data_AF-A0A081CWT7-F1
#
_entry.id   AF-A0A081CWT7-F1
#
_cell.length_a   1.000
_cell.length_b   1.000
_cell.length_c   1.000
_cell.angle_alpha   90.00
_cell.angle_beta   90.00
_cell.angle_gamma   90.00
#
_symmetry.space_group_name_H-M   'P 1'
#
loop_
_entity.id
_entity.type
_entity.pdbx_description
1 polymer ?
#
loop_
_entity_poly.entity_id
_entity_poly.type
_entity_poly.pdbx_seq_one_letter_code
_entity_poly.pdbx_strand_id
1 'polypeptide(L)'
;MGFWNDVKSMFGTGERKAYTLTDPAVSEIFGIRSTNSGVSVGGLSALNTPAVLQAVRLICETIGSLPVKLYKEVADAKTCAKYHTAHKIVHKRANEWTGAGAIRTQLTSDALIYGNGFARVVRYPDGRPFELIIMSGAKPVPNIYKHTQRAVYAETLRP
;
A
#
# COMPACT_ATOMS: atom_id res chain seq x y z
N MET A 1 -6.97 42.01 -51.18
CA MET A 1 -6.66 41.83 -49.74
C MET A 1 -7.00 40.39 -49.33
N GLY A 2 -6.17 39.39 -49.64
CA GLY A 2 -6.54 37.97 -49.41
C GLY A 2 -5.37 37.04 -49.07
N PHE A 3 -4.18 37.35 -49.58
CA PHE A 3 -2.98 36.52 -49.37
C PHE A 3 -2.49 36.43 -47.91
N TRP A 4 -2.70 37.49 -47.11
CA TRP A 4 -2.18 37.55 -45.72
C TRP A 4 -3.04 36.82 -44.68
N ASN A 5 -4.30 36.50 -44.98
CA ASN A 5 -5.17 35.76 -44.05
C ASN A 5 -4.98 34.24 -44.15
N ASP A 6 -4.63 33.72 -45.33
CA ASP A 6 -4.39 32.28 -45.54
C ASP A 6 -3.03 31.81 -44.96
N VAL A 7 -2.02 32.68 -44.96
CA VAL A 7 -0.73 32.37 -44.32
C VAL A 7 -0.86 32.30 -42.79
N LYS A 8 -1.80 33.04 -42.20
CA LYS A 8 -2.09 32.96 -40.76
C LYS A 8 -2.87 31.70 -40.37
N SER A 9 -3.67 31.12 -41.27
CA SER A 9 -4.40 29.88 -41.00
C SER A 9 -3.53 28.63 -41.17
N MET A 10 -2.48 28.69 -42.01
CA MET A 10 -1.49 27.61 -42.14
C MET A 10 -0.46 27.57 -40.99
N PHE A 11 -0.19 28.70 -40.33
CA PHE A 11 0.60 28.76 -39.08
C PHE A 11 -0.28 28.80 -37.82
N GLY A 12 -1.56 28.45 -37.95
CA GLY A 12 -2.48 28.29 -36.85
C GLY A 12 -2.05 27.11 -35.99
N THR A 13 -1.42 27.41 -34.86
CA THR A 13 -1.36 26.50 -33.71
C THR A 13 -2.78 26.04 -33.43
N GLY A 14 -3.11 24.84 -33.90
CA GLY A 14 -4.37 24.19 -33.58
C GLY A 14 -4.37 23.93 -32.09
N GLU A 15 -4.87 24.88 -31.31
CA GLU A 15 -5.20 24.65 -29.92
C GLU A 15 -6.27 23.54 -29.91
N ARG A 16 -5.84 22.30 -29.63
CA ARG A 16 -6.73 21.22 -29.19
C ARG A 16 -7.27 21.61 -27.81
N LYS A 17 -8.24 22.53 -27.80
CA LYS A 17 -8.98 22.93 -26.61
C LYS A 17 -10.03 21.87 -26.33
N ALA A 18 -9.89 21.25 -25.16
CA ALA A 18 -10.74 20.21 -24.60
C ALA A 18 -10.58 18.84 -25.28
N TYR A 19 -9.87 17.95 -24.60
CA TYR A 19 -10.18 16.54 -24.72
C TYR A 19 -11.62 16.33 -24.25
N THR A 20 -12.44 15.62 -25.03
CA THR A 20 -13.79 15.26 -24.61
C THR A 20 -13.70 14.25 -23.46
N LEU A 21 -14.61 14.30 -22.48
CA LEU A 21 -14.60 13.38 -21.33
C LEU A 21 -14.74 11.89 -21.72
N THR A 22 -15.10 11.64 -22.98
CA THR A 22 -15.23 10.31 -23.59
C THR A 22 -13.95 9.84 -24.29
N ASP A 23 -12.97 10.73 -24.48
CA ASP A 23 -11.69 10.40 -25.11
C ASP A 23 -10.85 9.53 -24.13
N PRO A 24 -10.41 8.33 -24.53
CA PRO A 24 -9.56 7.46 -23.71
C PRO A 24 -8.30 8.15 -23.15
N ALA A 25 -7.78 9.16 -23.87
CA ALA A 25 -6.65 9.96 -23.40
C ALA A 25 -6.95 10.74 -22.11
N VAL A 26 -8.22 11.11 -21.87
CA VAL A 26 -8.64 11.79 -20.63
C VAL A 26 -8.66 10.83 -19.44
N SER A 27 -9.12 9.60 -19.64
CA SER A 27 -9.11 8.59 -18.58
C SER A 27 -7.69 8.28 -18.10
N GLU A 28 -6.71 8.26 -19.01
CA GLU A 28 -5.30 8.08 -18.64
C GLU A 28 -4.75 9.24 -17.80
N ILE A 29 -5.13 10.49 -18.12
CA ILE A 29 -4.74 11.68 -17.34
C ILE A 29 -5.28 11.61 -15.90
N PHE A 30 -6.45 11.04 -15.69
CA PHE A 30 -7.04 10.82 -14.36
C PHE A 30 -6.65 9.49 -13.71
N GLY A 31 -5.69 8.76 -14.28
CA GLY A 31 -5.17 7.51 -13.71
C GLY A 31 -6.12 6.31 -13.84
N ILE A 32 -7.20 6.43 -14.62
CA ILE A 32 -8.10 5.34 -14.96
C ILE A 32 -7.53 4.65 -16.19
N ARG A 33 -6.83 3.53 -15.98
CA ARG A 33 -6.36 2.70 -17.10
C ARG A 33 -7.53 1.89 -17.64
N SER A 34 -7.97 2.21 -18.85
CA SER A 34 -8.95 1.42 -19.59
C SER A 34 -8.35 0.05 -19.93
N THR A 35 -9.05 -1.02 -19.60
CA THR A 35 -8.70 -2.37 -20.05
C THR A 35 -9.23 -2.59 -21.45
N ASN A 36 -8.75 -3.62 -22.17
CA ASN A 36 -9.21 -3.93 -23.53
C ASN A 36 -10.73 -4.21 -23.63
N SER A 37 -11.38 -4.54 -22.50
CA SER A 37 -12.82 -4.72 -22.38
C SER A 37 -13.58 -3.45 -21.94
N GLY A 38 -12.88 -2.34 -21.69
CA GLY A 38 -13.46 -1.07 -21.22
C GLY A 38 -13.80 -1.03 -19.72
N VAL A 39 -13.52 -2.09 -18.96
CA VAL A 39 -13.85 -2.18 -17.53
C VAL A 39 -12.64 -1.79 -16.68
N SER A 40 -12.79 -0.83 -15.78
CA SER A 40 -11.74 -0.49 -14.81
C SER A 40 -11.64 -1.58 -13.74
N VAL A 41 -10.51 -2.28 -13.67
CA VAL A 41 -10.26 -3.33 -12.67
C VAL A 41 -9.34 -2.79 -11.57
N GLY A 42 -9.91 -2.53 -10.39
CA GLY A 42 -9.18 -2.28 -9.14
C GLY A 42 -9.08 -3.53 -8.25
N GLY A 43 -8.36 -3.41 -7.12
CA GLY A 43 -8.12 -4.53 -6.20
C GLY A 43 -9.40 -5.22 -5.70
N LEU A 44 -10.41 -4.46 -5.28
CA LEU A 44 -11.69 -5.02 -4.83
C LEU A 44 -12.48 -5.69 -5.97
N SER A 45 -12.50 -5.09 -7.17
CA SER A 45 -13.17 -5.72 -8.32
C SER A 45 -12.45 -6.98 -8.81
N ALA A 46 -11.12 -7.07 -8.62
CA ALA A 46 -10.35 -8.25 -8.99
C ALA A 46 -10.73 -9.48 -8.13
N LEU A 47 -11.08 -9.27 -6.86
CA LEU A 47 -11.49 -10.33 -5.93
C LEU A 47 -12.83 -11.00 -6.30
N ASN A 48 -13.64 -10.37 -7.16
CA ASN A 48 -14.86 -11.02 -7.68
C ASN A 48 -14.54 -12.23 -8.57
N THR A 49 -13.30 -12.34 -9.04
CA THR A 49 -12.84 -13.51 -9.80
C THR A 49 -12.38 -14.59 -8.82
N PRO A 50 -12.99 -15.78 -8.80
CA PRO A 50 -12.67 -16.83 -7.83
C PRO A 50 -11.22 -17.31 -7.91
N ALA A 51 -10.63 -17.30 -9.12
CA ALA A 51 -9.22 -17.62 -9.31
C ALA A 51 -8.29 -16.61 -8.60
N VAL A 52 -8.60 -15.31 -8.68
CA VAL A 52 -7.82 -14.26 -8.02
C VAL A 52 -7.99 -14.35 -6.51
N LEU A 53 -9.22 -14.52 -6.03
CA LEU A 53 -9.51 -14.69 -4.61
C LEU A 53 -8.72 -15.87 -4.02
N GLN A 54 -8.68 -17.01 -4.72
CA GLN A 54 -7.95 -18.18 -4.26
C GLN A 54 -6.43 -17.99 -4.29
N ALA A 55 -5.89 -17.33 -5.33
CA ALA A 55 -4.48 -17.01 -5.41
C ALA A 55 -4.02 -16.10 -4.25
N VAL A 56 -4.80 -15.05 -3.95
CA VAL A 56 -4.52 -14.14 -2.84
C VAL A 56 -4.56 -14.88 -1.50
N ARG A 57 -5.59 -15.71 -1.27
CA ARG A 57 -5.70 -16.54 -0.05
C ARG A 57 -4.48 -17.44 0.14
N LEU A 58 -4.09 -18.17 -0.90
CA LEU A 58 -2.96 -19.09 -0.85
C LEU A 58 -1.66 -18.37 -0.48
N ILE A 59 -1.37 -17.21 -1.09
CA ILE A 59 -0.18 -16.40 -0.78
C ILE A 59 -0.22 -15.94 0.69
N CYS A 60 -1.36 -15.38 1.12
CA CYS A 60 -1.50 -14.81 2.46
C CYS A 60 -1.44 -15.88 3.58
N GLU A 61 -2.04 -17.05 3.37
CA GLU A 61 -1.97 -18.18 4.30
C GLU A 61 -0.57 -18.77 4.36
N THR A 62 0.09 -18.92 3.21
CA THR A 62 1.50 -19.36 3.14
C THR A 62 2.38 -18.44 3.97
N ILE A 63 2.30 -17.12 3.76
CA ILE A 63 3.08 -16.15 4.54
C ILE A 63 2.72 -16.17 6.03
N GLY A 64 1.43 -16.33 6.36
CA GLY A 64 0.95 -16.43 7.74
C GLY A 64 1.48 -17.66 8.49
N SER A 65 1.67 -18.78 7.79
CA SER A 65 2.12 -20.06 8.36
C SER A 65 3.62 -20.12 8.64
N LEU A 66 4.43 -19.31 7.95
CA LEU A 66 5.88 -19.32 8.12
C LEU A 66 6.26 -18.82 9.53
N PRO A 67 7.14 -19.50 10.29
CA PRO A 67 7.61 -18.98 11.56
C PRO A 67 8.67 -17.89 11.34
N VAL A 68 8.46 -16.70 11.91
CA VAL A 68 9.48 -15.63 11.87
C VAL A 68 10.33 -15.68 13.13
N LYS A 69 11.65 -15.56 12.95
CA LYS A 69 12.64 -15.53 14.02
C LYS A 69 13.31 -14.15 14.04
N LEU A 70 13.46 -13.60 15.24
CA LEU A 70 14.18 -12.33 15.44
C LEU A 70 15.64 -12.63 15.77
N TYR A 71 16.56 -12.04 15.01
CA TYR A 71 17.99 -12.19 15.23
C TYR A 71 18.58 -10.90 15.79
N LYS A 72 19.55 -11.04 16.68
CA LYS A 72 20.40 -9.96 17.19
C LYS A 72 21.83 -10.23 16.73
N GLU A 73 22.44 -9.19 16.18
CA GLU A 73 23.87 -9.20 15.84
C GLU A 73 24.68 -8.98 17.13
N VAL A 74 25.62 -9.88 17.37
CA VAL A 74 26.55 -9.83 18.50
C VAL A 74 27.94 -10.06 17.93
N ALA A 75 28.72 -8.98 17.81
CA ALA A 75 30.06 -8.95 17.22
C ALA A 75 30.15 -9.71 15.88
N ASP A 76 30.54 -10.99 15.89
CA ASP A 76 30.70 -11.85 14.70
C ASP A 76 29.60 -12.91 14.51
N ALA A 77 28.56 -12.94 15.36
CA ALA A 77 27.53 -13.96 15.33
C ALA A 77 26.10 -13.39 15.29
N LYS A 78 25.20 -14.12 14.61
CA LYS A 78 23.76 -13.88 14.62
C LYS A 78 23.10 -14.84 15.60
N THR A 79 22.59 -14.31 16.71
CA THR A 79 21.91 -15.11 17.74
C THR A 79 20.40 -14.86 17.70
N CYS A 80 19.60 -15.90 17.92
CA CYS A 80 18.15 -15.77 17.96
C CYS A 80 17.73 -15.09 19.28
N ALA A 81 17.16 -13.90 19.20
CA ALA A 81 16.76 -13.10 20.36
C ALA A 81 15.34 -13.44 20.82
N LYS A 82 15.18 -14.65 21.37
CA LYS A 82 13.90 -15.20 21.85
C LYS A 82 13.26 -14.40 22.99
N TYR A 83 14.07 -13.74 23.82
CA TYR A 83 13.62 -12.99 25.00
C TYR A 83 13.23 -11.54 24.71
N HIS A 84 13.42 -11.05 23.48
CA HIS A 84 13.06 -9.68 23.12
C HIS A 84 11.54 -9.56 22.90
N THR A 85 10.91 -8.49 23.38
CA THR A 85 9.45 -8.29 23.27
C THR A 85 8.97 -8.34 21.82
N ALA A 86 9.76 -7.80 20.88
CA ALA A 86 9.45 -7.87 19.45
C ALA A 86 9.39 -9.32 18.91
N HIS A 87 10.16 -10.26 19.48
CA HIS A 87 10.07 -11.67 19.09
C HIS A 87 8.69 -12.23 19.45
N LYS A 88 8.17 -11.93 20.64
CA LYS A 88 6.82 -12.34 21.06
C LYS A 88 5.73 -11.83 20.10
N ILE A 89 5.85 -10.55 19.70
CA ILE A 89 4.88 -9.88 18.83
C ILE A 89 4.83 -10.52 17.44
N VAL A 90 6.01 -10.77 16.85
CA VAL A 90 6.11 -11.26 15.46
C VAL A 90 6.00 -12.79 15.37
N HIS A 91 6.30 -13.52 16.44
CA HIS A 91 6.30 -14.99 16.43
C HIS A 91 5.04 -15.61 17.04
N LYS A 92 4.51 -15.05 18.13
CA LYS A 92 3.43 -15.67 18.91
C LYS A 92 2.11 -14.94 18.69
N ARG A 93 2.00 -13.74 19.25
CA ARG A 93 0.76 -12.97 19.27
C ARG A 93 1.08 -11.50 19.22
N ALA A 94 0.40 -10.77 18.35
CA ALA A 94 0.73 -9.41 18.02
C ALA A 94 0.01 -8.38 18.90
N ASN A 95 -1.17 -8.73 19.42
CA ASN A 95 -1.95 -7.97 20.40
C ASN A 95 -2.84 -8.94 21.21
N GLU A 96 -3.65 -8.46 22.16
CA GLU A 96 -4.51 -9.32 22.98
C GLU A 96 -5.60 -10.10 22.24
N TRP A 97 -5.89 -9.84 20.96
CA TRP A 97 -6.97 -10.51 20.17
C TRP A 97 -6.48 -11.20 18.87
N THR A 98 -5.26 -10.94 18.39
CA THR A 98 -4.76 -11.38 17.08
C THR A 98 -3.41 -12.10 17.16
N GLY A 99 -3.35 -13.31 16.59
CA GLY A 99 -2.12 -14.09 16.44
C GLY A 99 -1.14 -13.45 15.45
N ALA A 100 0.16 -13.74 15.62
CA ALA A 100 1.19 -13.15 14.75
C ALA A 100 1.09 -13.64 13.28
N GLY A 101 0.67 -14.89 13.07
CA GLY A 101 0.34 -15.41 11.74
C GLY A 101 -0.77 -14.62 11.06
N ALA A 102 -1.89 -14.43 11.75
CA ALA A 102 -3.03 -13.68 11.24
C ALA A 102 -2.70 -12.23 10.87
N ILE A 103 -1.86 -11.54 11.67
CA ILE A 103 -1.40 -10.19 11.31
C ILE A 103 -0.62 -10.19 9.99
N ARG A 104 0.27 -11.15 9.77
CA ARG A 104 1.06 -11.23 8.55
C ARG A 104 0.20 -11.56 7.34
N THR A 105 -0.77 -12.47 7.49
CA THR A 105 -1.77 -12.78 6.48
C THR A 105 -2.55 -11.53 6.08
N GLN A 106 -3.06 -10.79 7.05
CA GLN A 106 -3.86 -9.59 6.78
C GLN A 106 -3.03 -8.46 6.16
N LEU A 107 -1.82 -8.19 6.67
CA LEU A 107 -0.93 -7.17 6.09
C LEU A 107 -0.54 -7.50 4.65
N THR A 108 -0.32 -8.78 4.36
CA THR A 108 -0.06 -9.25 3.00
C THR A 108 -1.29 -9.06 2.12
N SER A 109 -2.49 -9.39 2.63
CA SER A 109 -3.74 -9.19 1.92
C SER A 109 -3.96 -7.72 1.57
N ASP A 110 -3.75 -6.83 2.53
CA ASP A 110 -3.90 -5.39 2.32
C ASP A 110 -2.88 -4.87 1.28
N ALA A 111 -1.64 -5.36 1.33
CA ALA A 111 -0.62 -5.04 0.34
C ALA A 111 -1.00 -5.51 -1.08
N LEU A 112 -1.59 -6.70 -1.22
CA LEU A 112 -2.00 -7.24 -2.52
C LEU A 112 -3.24 -6.53 -3.08
N ILE A 113 -4.19 -6.14 -2.24
CA ILE A 113 -5.46 -5.54 -2.67
C ILE A 113 -5.32 -4.03 -2.89
N TYR A 114 -4.67 -3.33 -1.97
CA TYR A 114 -4.62 -1.86 -1.94
C TYR A 114 -3.26 -1.29 -2.35
N GLY A 115 -2.24 -2.14 -2.53
CA GLY A 115 -0.86 -1.74 -2.84
C GLY A 115 -0.01 -1.45 -1.60
N ASN A 116 -0.60 -1.46 -0.40
CA ASN A 116 0.09 -1.22 0.85
C ASN A 116 -0.62 -1.91 2.04
N GLY A 117 0.14 -2.39 3.01
CA GLY A 117 -0.36 -2.93 4.27
C GLY A 117 0.31 -2.23 5.45
N PHE A 118 -0.48 -1.57 6.30
CA PHE A 118 0.04 -0.81 7.44
C PHE A 118 -0.42 -1.39 8.78
N ALA A 119 0.48 -1.32 9.75
CA ALA A 119 0.17 -1.58 11.15
C ALA A 119 0.78 -0.49 12.03
N ARG A 120 0.03 -0.09 13.05
CA ARG A 120 0.48 0.79 14.11
C ARG A 120 1.24 -0.01 15.15
N VAL A 121 2.44 0.46 15.48
CA VAL A 121 3.27 -0.09 16.55
C VAL A 121 2.98 0.69 17.82
N VAL A 122 2.36 0.06 18.81
CA VAL A 122 2.25 0.60 20.17
C VAL A 122 3.55 0.27 20.91
N ARG A 123 4.14 1.25 21.57
CA ARG A 123 5.42 1.12 22.29
C ARG A 123 5.27 1.50 23.75
N TYR A 124 6.08 0.88 24.59
CA TYR A 124 6.28 1.31 25.97
C TYR A 124 7.01 2.66 26.04
N PRO A 125 7.00 3.34 27.19
CA PRO A 125 7.76 4.59 27.40
C PRO A 125 9.26 4.45 27.14
N ASP A 126 9.81 3.25 27.32
CA ASP A 126 11.21 2.91 27.03
C ASP A 126 11.50 2.64 25.54
N GLY A 127 10.50 2.77 24.67
CA GLY A 127 10.59 2.58 23.22
C GLY A 127 10.48 1.14 22.73
N ARG A 128 10.37 0.14 23.63
CA ARG A 128 10.17 -1.26 23.24
C ARG A 128 8.78 -1.46 22.63
N PRO A 129 8.65 -2.23 21.54
CA PRO A 129 7.34 -2.52 20.97
C PRO A 129 6.53 -3.39 21.93
N PHE A 130 5.27 -3.03 22.13
CA PHE A 130 4.31 -3.71 22.98
C PHE A 130 3.31 -4.51 22.14
N GLU A 131 2.68 -3.83 21.16
CA GLU A 131 1.64 -4.43 20.31
C GLU A 131 1.67 -3.91 18.88
N LEU A 132 1.09 -4.69 17.97
CA LEU A 132 0.80 -4.32 16.60
C LEU A 132 -0.71 -4.31 16.36
N ILE A 133 -1.20 -3.21 15.81
CA ILE A 133 -2.61 -3.02 15.46
C ILE A 133 -2.70 -2.75 13.97
N ILE A 134 -3.49 -3.54 13.26
CA ILE A 134 -3.65 -3.42 11.81
C ILE A 134 -4.48 -2.17 11.48
N MET A 135 -4.09 -1.49 10.41
CA MET A 135 -4.83 -0.36 9.87
C MET A 135 -5.38 -0.75 8.50
N SER A 136 -6.56 -1.36 8.49
CA SER A 136 -7.21 -1.84 7.25
C SER A 136 -7.56 -0.68 6.33
N GLY A 137 -7.15 -0.75 5.06
CA GLY A 137 -7.50 0.21 4.01
C GLY A 137 -7.02 1.65 4.23
N ALA A 138 -6.29 1.92 5.31
CA ALA A 138 -5.80 3.26 5.61
C ALA A 138 -4.66 3.62 4.66
N LYS A 139 -4.76 4.80 4.05
CA LYS A 139 -3.62 5.53 3.49
C LYS A 139 -3.18 6.52 4.56
N PRO A 140 -2.32 6.14 5.50
CA PRO A 140 -1.89 7.08 6.51
C PRO A 140 -1.17 8.25 5.83
N VAL A 141 -1.56 9.46 6.20
CA VAL A 141 -0.92 10.68 5.68
C VAL A 141 0.51 10.70 6.21
N PRO A 142 1.53 10.66 5.35
CA PRO A 142 2.91 10.62 5.81
C PRO A 142 3.24 11.95 6.50
N ASN A 143 3.57 11.91 7.79
CA ASN A 143 4.20 13.04 8.44
C ASN A 143 5.70 12.91 8.18
N ILE A 144 6.18 13.54 7.11
CA ILE A 144 7.60 13.52 6.73
C ILE A 144 8.34 14.50 7.63
N TYR A 145 8.88 14.00 8.76
CA TYR A 145 9.88 14.74 9.52
C TYR A 145 11.17 14.79 8.70
N LYS A 146 11.51 15.98 8.16
CA LYS A 146 12.61 16.24 7.21
C LYS A 146 14.02 15.79 7.66
N HIS A 147 14.21 15.27 8.87
CA HIS A 147 15.51 14.91 9.43
C HIS A 147 15.76 13.40 9.52
N THR A 148 14.72 12.57 9.53
CA THR A 148 14.86 11.10 9.56
C THR A 148 14.02 10.57 8.41
N GLN A 149 14.60 9.84 7.46
CA GLN A 149 13.88 9.22 6.32
C GLN A 149 12.87 8.12 6.77
N ARG A 150 12.34 8.19 7.98
CA ARG A 150 11.31 7.31 8.53
C ARG A 150 9.96 8.02 8.43
N ALA A 151 9.08 7.50 7.58
CA ALA A 151 7.68 7.91 7.56
C ALA A 151 7.05 7.58 8.93
N VAL A 152 6.76 8.61 9.73
CA VAL A 152 5.97 8.49 10.95
C VAL A 152 4.56 8.90 10.57
N TYR A 153 3.65 7.92 10.56
CA TYR A 153 2.27 8.12 10.20
C TYR A 153 1.48 8.64 11.40
N ALA A 154 0.91 9.83 11.29
CA ALA A 154 0.06 10.45 12.31
C ALA A 154 -1.42 10.21 11.97
N GLU A 155 -2.23 9.87 12.98
CA GLU A 155 -3.66 9.68 12.83
C GLU A 155 -4.39 11.00 13.05
N THR A 156 -5.15 11.45 12.04
CA THR A 156 -6.15 12.51 12.21
C THR A 156 -7.44 11.84 12.67
N LEU A 157 -7.59 11.65 13.98
CA LEU A 157 -8.88 11.29 14.56
C LEU A 157 -9.85 12.46 14.26
N ARG A 158 -10.83 12.23 13.39
CA ARG A 158 -12.02 13.10 13.36
C ARG A 158 -12.80 12.86 14.67
N PRO A 159 -13.36 13.92 15.27
CA PRO A 159 -13.90 13.91 16.64
C PRO A 159 -15.10 12.97 16.80
#